data_AF-A0A813VEP3-F1
#
_entry.id   AF-A0A813VEP3-F1
#
_cell.length_a   1.000
_cell.length_b   1.000
_cell.length_c   1.000
_cell.angle_alpha   90.00
_cell.angle_beta   90.00
_cell.angle_gamma   90.00
#
_symmetry.space_group_name_H-M   'P 1'
#
loop_
_entity.id
_entity.type
_entity.pdbx_description
1 polymer ?
#
loop_
_entity_poly.entity_id
_entity_poly.type
_entity_poly.pdbx_seq_one_letter_code
_entity_poly.pdbx_strand_id
1 'polypeptide(L)'
;MYGDRQMIRGTRLNIVQCECYSSRHLIGIIKRNNDYDPPVMPTSACCGGDGINYPTQEAACTNGTYPLHGGYCGACSSHQDINIFNITRNNMTNIATKCAVKYVLFGKNSAIRCMNKTVALSIECTECWVENMGCDAAHCMTKCAIDRILHVNNTKPDGSLNDCLACDEGYCGKPFIVCSGANRRRSGIMSDIDRPQDTIWKRYAC
;
A
#
# COMPACT_ATOMS: atom_id res chain seq x y z
N MET A 1 0.46 -50.97 9.27
CA MET A 1 1.24 -50.19 8.28
C MET A 1 0.26 -49.27 7.58
N TYR A 2 0.07 -48.05 8.10
CA TYR A 2 -0.75 -47.01 7.47
C TYR A 2 0.17 -45.83 7.16
N GLY A 3 0.23 -45.45 5.89
CA GLY A 3 1.17 -44.48 5.36
C GLY A 3 0.85 -43.04 5.77
N ASP A 4 1.91 -42.34 6.15
CA ASP A 4 1.91 -40.91 6.45
C ASP A 4 1.63 -40.08 5.21
N ARG A 5 0.52 -39.33 5.22
CA ARG A 5 0.32 -38.16 4.36
C ARG A 5 0.56 -36.92 5.22
N GLN A 6 1.73 -36.30 5.09
CA GLN A 6 2.01 -35.00 5.67
C GLN A 6 1.14 -33.94 4.97
N MET A 7 0.12 -33.46 5.66
CA MET A 7 -0.60 -32.24 5.31
C MET A 7 0.26 -31.04 5.71
N ILE A 8 0.85 -30.37 4.71
CA ILE A 8 1.39 -29.02 4.87
C ILE A 8 0.19 -28.10 5.14
N ARG A 9 -0.06 -27.81 6.41
CA ARG A 9 -1.09 -26.84 6.82
C ARG A 9 -0.57 -25.44 6.51
N GLY A 10 -1.01 -24.89 5.38
CA GLY A 10 -0.92 -23.46 5.12
C GLY A 10 -1.61 -22.68 6.23
N THR A 11 -0.87 -21.81 6.89
CA THR A 11 -1.38 -20.96 7.97
C THR A 11 -2.34 -19.93 7.35
N ARG A 12 -3.63 -20.02 7.67
CA ARG A 12 -4.62 -19.00 7.29
C ARG A 12 -4.25 -17.66 7.93
N LEU A 13 -4.44 -16.60 7.16
CA LEU A 13 -4.24 -15.19 7.50
C LEU A 13 -4.82 -14.86 8.88
N ASN A 14 -3.95 -14.60 9.87
CA ASN A 14 -4.30 -13.81 11.03
C ASN A 14 -4.27 -12.34 10.60
N ILE A 15 -5.46 -11.72 10.55
CA ILE A 15 -5.63 -10.30 10.27
C ILE A 15 -4.93 -9.53 11.40
N VAL A 16 -3.76 -8.97 11.10
CA VAL A 16 -3.07 -8.04 12.00
C VAL A 16 -3.88 -6.75 11.99
N GLN A 17 -4.62 -6.52 13.07
CA GLN A 17 -5.31 -5.27 13.33
C GLN A 17 -4.25 -4.15 13.31
N CYS A 18 -4.25 -3.36 12.24
CA CYS A 18 -3.32 -2.26 12.05
C CYS A 18 -3.76 -1.09 12.93
N GLU A 19 -3.48 -1.18 14.22
CA GLU A 19 -3.77 -0.10 15.16
C GLU A 19 -2.73 1.02 15.00
N CYS A 20 -3.03 2.01 14.17
CA CYS A 20 -2.38 3.32 14.25
C CYS A 20 -2.70 4.06 15.56
N TYR A 21 -3.55 3.51 16.44
CA TYR A 21 -4.18 4.24 17.55
C TYR A 21 -3.63 4.00 18.97
N SER A 22 -2.49 3.33 19.13
CA SER A 22 -1.88 3.17 20.47
C SER A 22 -0.39 3.51 20.49
N SER A 23 -0.08 4.80 20.49
CA SER A 23 1.15 5.32 21.09
C SER A 23 0.98 6.78 21.49
N ARG A 24 0.09 7.04 22.47
CA ARG A 24 0.34 8.13 23.42
C ARG A 24 1.54 7.73 24.27
N HIS A 25 2.75 7.82 23.71
CA HIS A 25 4.07 7.85 24.38
C HIS A 25 5.11 7.64 23.28
N LEU A 26 5.48 8.73 22.60
CA LEU A 26 6.81 9.00 22.03
C LEU A 26 6.69 10.31 21.25
N ILE A 27 6.64 11.42 22.00
CA ILE A 27 7.04 12.73 21.47
C ILE A 27 8.55 12.63 21.28
N GLY A 28 8.93 12.10 20.13
CA GLY A 28 10.30 12.05 19.63
C GLY A 28 10.22 12.36 18.16
N ILE A 29 10.38 13.63 17.79
CA ILE A 29 10.50 14.08 16.41
C ILE A 29 11.80 13.47 15.87
N ILE A 30 11.75 12.23 15.40
CA ILE A 30 12.78 11.72 14.51
C ILE A 30 12.36 12.20 13.13
N LYS A 31 12.94 13.34 12.69
CA LYS A 31 13.07 13.62 11.26
C LYS A 31 13.89 12.47 10.68
N ARG A 32 13.24 11.44 10.14
CA ARG A 32 13.91 10.47 9.28
C ARG A 32 13.94 11.06 7.88
N ASN A 33 15.15 11.11 7.33
CA ASN A 33 15.43 11.45 5.95
C ASN A 33 14.57 10.61 5.00
N ASN A 34 14.33 11.14 3.80
CA ASN A 34 13.63 10.55 2.65
C ASN A 34 13.94 9.05 2.42
N ASP A 35 13.33 8.14 3.17
CA ASP A 35 13.38 6.70 2.90
C ASP A 35 11.98 6.22 2.52
N TYR A 36 11.53 6.73 1.38
CA TYR A 36 11.28 5.89 0.20
C TYR A 36 11.21 4.39 0.53
N ASP A 37 10.02 3.77 0.43
CA ASP A 37 9.92 2.29 0.49
C ASP A 37 10.74 1.73 -0.68
N PRO A 38 11.87 1.06 -0.39
CA PRO A 38 12.88 0.74 -1.39
C PRO A 38 12.27 -0.15 -2.48
N PRO A 39 12.88 -0.20 -3.68
CA PRO A 39 12.38 -1.06 -4.72
C PRO A 39 12.39 -2.48 -4.18
N VAL A 40 11.25 -3.17 -4.27
CA VAL A 40 11.23 -4.59 -4.00
C VAL A 40 12.02 -5.25 -5.13
N MET A 41 13.17 -5.84 -4.81
CA MET A 41 14.05 -6.40 -5.83
C MET A 41 13.37 -7.58 -6.55
N PRO A 42 13.65 -7.83 -7.84
CA PRO A 42 13.05 -8.94 -8.57
C PRO A 42 13.30 -10.31 -7.92
N THR A 43 14.40 -10.50 -7.21
CA THR A 43 14.73 -11.77 -6.53
C THR A 43 14.18 -11.86 -5.11
N SER A 44 13.40 -10.88 -4.66
CA SER A 44 12.90 -10.82 -3.28
C SER A 44 11.53 -11.47 -3.13
N ALA A 45 11.09 -11.61 -1.88
CA ALA A 45 9.81 -12.22 -1.53
C ALA A 45 8.64 -11.58 -2.29
N CYS A 46 7.64 -12.39 -2.61
CA CYS A 46 6.44 -11.95 -3.32
C CYS A 46 5.18 -12.64 -2.80
N CYS A 47 4.05 -12.02 -3.06
CA CYS A 47 2.75 -12.65 -2.93
C CYS A 47 2.41 -13.33 -4.26
N GLY A 48 2.08 -14.62 -4.23
CA GLY A 48 1.63 -15.36 -5.41
C GLY A 48 0.18 -15.04 -5.78
N GLY A 49 -0.21 -15.35 -7.02
CA GLY A 49 -1.58 -15.24 -7.50
C GLY A 49 -2.57 -16.16 -6.77
N ASP A 50 -2.09 -17.06 -5.93
CA ASP A 50 -2.87 -17.92 -5.03
C ASP A 50 -3.05 -17.32 -3.63
N GLY A 51 -2.50 -16.12 -3.38
CA GLY A 51 -2.53 -15.46 -2.07
C GLY A 51 -1.53 -16.04 -1.06
N ILE A 52 -0.52 -16.78 -1.51
CA ILE A 52 0.52 -17.37 -0.67
C ILE A 52 1.81 -16.55 -0.75
N ASN A 53 2.51 -16.44 0.39
CA ASN A 53 3.82 -15.81 0.47
C ASN A 53 4.92 -16.75 -0.04
N TYR A 54 5.74 -16.26 -0.96
CA TYR A 54 6.90 -16.97 -1.49
C TYR A 54 8.20 -16.23 -1.17
N PRO A 55 9.30 -16.95 -0.88
CA PRO A 55 10.59 -16.33 -0.58
C PRO A 55 11.20 -15.62 -1.80
N THR A 56 10.86 -16.06 -3.02
CA THR A 56 11.25 -15.43 -4.28
C THR A 56 10.15 -15.55 -5.32
N GLN A 57 10.26 -14.78 -6.42
CA GLN A 57 9.35 -14.88 -7.55
C GLN A 57 9.42 -16.23 -8.27
N GLU A 58 10.62 -16.80 -8.40
CA GLU A 58 10.85 -18.10 -9.03
C GLU A 58 10.21 -19.23 -8.23
N ALA A 59 10.18 -19.11 -6.90
CA ALA A 59 9.50 -20.07 -6.02
C ALA A 59 7.98 -20.08 -6.26
N ALA A 60 7.37 -18.91 -6.52
CA ALA A 60 5.97 -18.82 -6.90
C ALA A 60 5.70 -19.51 -8.26
N CYS A 61 6.55 -19.27 -9.26
CA CYS A 61 6.47 -19.93 -10.57
C CYS A 61 6.60 -21.46 -10.48
N THR A 62 7.59 -21.93 -9.71
CA THR A 62 7.84 -23.37 -9.52
C THR A 62 6.67 -24.06 -8.83
N ASN A 63 5.93 -23.35 -7.98
CA ASN A 63 4.74 -23.87 -7.31
C ASN A 63 3.46 -23.80 -8.18
N GLY A 64 3.57 -23.46 -9.47
CA GLY A 64 2.44 -23.45 -10.40
C GLY A 64 1.52 -22.23 -10.29
N THR A 65 1.97 -21.17 -9.61
CA THR A 65 1.30 -19.85 -9.60
C THR A 65 2.21 -18.80 -10.25
N TYR A 66 1.85 -17.52 -10.16
CA TYR A 66 2.70 -16.42 -10.63
C TYR A 66 2.89 -15.35 -9.54
N PRO A 67 4.01 -14.59 -9.56
CA PRO A 67 4.20 -13.46 -8.67
C PRO A 67 3.15 -12.36 -8.95
N LEU A 68 2.23 -12.15 -8.03
CA LEU A 68 1.16 -11.15 -8.17
C LEU A 68 1.71 -9.73 -7.94
N HIS A 69 2.41 -9.53 -6.82
CA HIS A 69 3.12 -8.30 -6.47
C HIS A 69 4.33 -8.61 -5.57
N GLY A 70 5.25 -7.66 -5.47
CA GLY A 70 6.43 -7.75 -4.60
C GLY A 70 6.08 -7.58 -3.12
N GLY A 71 6.86 -8.23 -2.26
CA GLY A 71 6.65 -8.26 -0.81
C GLY A 71 5.62 -9.30 -0.39
N TYR A 72 5.42 -9.42 0.92
CA TYR A 72 4.43 -10.34 1.48
C TYR A 72 2.99 -9.89 1.19
N CYS A 73 2.08 -10.86 1.07
CA CYS A 73 0.65 -10.66 0.98
C CYS A 73 0.11 -9.86 2.18
N GLY A 74 -0.91 -9.05 1.92
CA GLY A 74 -1.69 -8.31 2.90
C GLY A 74 -3.12 -8.13 2.41
N ALA A 75 -3.82 -7.15 2.97
CA ALA A 75 -5.24 -6.96 2.70
C ALA A 75 -5.58 -6.61 1.24
N CYS A 76 -4.65 -6.01 0.51
CA CYS A 76 -4.81 -5.59 -0.90
C CYS A 76 -4.21 -6.60 -1.89
N SER A 77 -3.94 -7.84 -1.46
CA SER A 77 -3.25 -8.86 -2.26
C SER A 77 -4.18 -9.76 -3.08
N SER A 78 -5.40 -9.31 -3.36
CA SER A 78 -6.33 -10.02 -4.24
C SER A 78 -6.17 -9.57 -5.70
N HIS A 79 -6.50 -10.44 -6.66
CA HIS A 79 -6.52 -10.05 -8.09
C HIS A 79 -7.44 -8.85 -8.35
N GLN A 80 -8.55 -8.79 -7.63
CA GLN A 80 -9.47 -7.66 -7.70
C GLN A 80 -8.76 -6.36 -7.30
N ASP A 81 -8.13 -6.32 -6.13
CA ASP A 81 -7.49 -5.10 -5.62
C ASP A 81 -6.33 -4.64 -6.50
N ILE A 82 -5.50 -5.58 -6.98
CA ILE A 82 -4.42 -5.27 -7.93
C ILE A 82 -4.99 -4.73 -9.25
N ASN A 83 -6.09 -5.29 -9.75
CA ASN A 83 -6.76 -4.77 -10.93
C ASN A 83 -7.34 -3.37 -10.67
N ILE A 84 -7.92 -3.11 -9.49
CA ILE A 84 -8.39 -1.77 -9.11
C ILE A 84 -7.23 -0.78 -9.10
N PHE A 85 -6.08 -1.12 -8.53
CA PHE A 85 -4.87 -0.28 -8.60
C PHE A 85 -4.48 0.05 -10.05
N ASN A 86 -4.61 -0.91 -10.97
CA ASN A 86 -4.26 -0.69 -12.38
C ASN A 86 -5.26 0.22 -13.11
N ILE A 87 -6.57 0.00 -12.95
CA ILE A 87 -7.58 0.81 -13.65
C ILE A 87 -7.69 2.22 -13.07
N THR A 88 -7.35 2.38 -11.79
CA THR A 88 -7.36 3.69 -11.10
C THR A 88 -5.98 4.35 -11.04
N ARG A 89 -4.98 3.81 -11.75
CA ARG A 89 -3.58 4.26 -11.66
C ARG A 89 -3.38 5.77 -11.84
N ASN A 90 -4.25 6.42 -12.63
CA ASN A 90 -4.19 7.85 -12.95
C ASN A 90 -5.11 8.74 -12.08
N ASN A 91 -5.77 8.18 -11.06
CA ASN A 91 -6.82 8.85 -10.30
C ASN A 91 -6.86 8.46 -8.80
N MET A 92 -6.30 7.32 -8.41
CA MET A 92 -6.38 6.81 -7.04
C MET A 92 -5.91 7.85 -6.00
N THR A 93 -4.86 8.61 -6.30
CA THR A 93 -4.36 9.68 -5.41
C THR A 93 -5.41 10.77 -5.18
N ASN A 94 -6.13 11.18 -6.22
CA ASN A 94 -7.20 12.17 -6.13
C ASN A 94 -8.43 11.62 -5.39
N ILE A 95 -8.83 10.37 -5.67
CA ILE A 95 -9.92 9.69 -4.97
C ILE A 95 -9.62 9.61 -3.47
N ALA A 96 -8.46 9.05 -3.11
CA ALA A 96 -8.03 8.91 -1.72
C ALA A 96 -7.98 10.28 -1.02
N THR A 97 -7.45 11.31 -1.70
CA THR A 97 -7.39 12.69 -1.18
C THR A 97 -8.77 13.31 -0.93
N LYS A 98 -9.78 13.00 -1.76
CA LYS A 98 -11.18 13.42 -1.51
C LYS A 98 -11.77 12.69 -0.31
N CYS A 99 -11.50 11.40 -0.17
CA CYS A 99 -11.98 10.60 0.96
C CYS A 99 -11.25 10.93 2.27
N ALA A 100 -9.97 11.33 2.22
CA ALA A 100 -9.22 11.84 3.37
C ALA A 100 -9.83 13.13 3.92
N VAL A 101 -10.34 14.03 3.07
CA VAL A 101 -11.11 15.18 3.55
C VAL A 101 -12.40 14.75 4.27
N LYS A 102 -13.07 13.70 3.80
CA LYS A 102 -14.23 13.14 4.51
C LYS A 102 -13.82 12.51 5.84
N TYR A 103 -12.63 11.91 5.93
CA TYR A 103 -12.05 11.44 7.19
C TYR A 103 -11.90 12.60 8.18
N VAL A 104 -11.25 13.69 7.76
CA VAL A 104 -10.97 14.84 8.63
C VAL A 104 -12.26 15.52 9.10
N LEU A 105 -13.26 15.67 8.23
CA LEU A 105 -14.51 16.38 8.55
C LEU A 105 -15.54 15.53 9.30
N PHE A 106 -15.60 14.22 9.00
CA PHE A 106 -16.72 13.35 9.42
C PHE A 106 -16.28 11.98 9.95
N GLY A 107 -14.98 11.78 10.14
CA GLY A 107 -14.39 10.57 10.73
C GLY A 107 -14.28 9.36 9.79
N LYS A 108 -13.68 8.30 10.34
CA LYS A 108 -13.33 7.03 9.67
C LYS A 108 -14.46 6.44 8.83
N ASN A 109 -15.66 6.31 9.38
CA ASN A 109 -16.80 5.70 8.68
C ASN A 109 -17.23 6.47 7.43
N SER A 110 -17.03 7.79 7.40
CA SER A 110 -17.32 8.61 6.22
C SER A 110 -16.30 8.37 5.12
N ALA A 111 -15.02 8.22 5.48
CA ALA A 111 -13.96 7.87 4.54
C ALA A 111 -14.12 6.46 3.97
N ILE A 112 -14.46 5.46 4.79
CA ILE A 112 -14.78 4.09 4.32
C ILE A 112 -15.91 4.12 3.29
N ARG A 113 -17.02 4.82 3.60
CA ARG A 113 -18.13 4.97 2.64
C ARG A 113 -17.71 5.71 1.37
N CYS A 114 -16.82 6.69 1.47
CA CYS A 114 -16.31 7.41 0.31
C CYS A 114 -15.49 6.48 -0.59
N MET A 115 -14.54 5.73 -0.01
CA MET A 115 -13.71 4.77 -0.73
C MET A 115 -14.58 3.68 -1.38
N ASN A 116 -15.44 3.00 -0.62
CA ASN A 116 -16.30 1.94 -1.15
C ASN A 116 -17.22 2.39 -2.30
N LYS A 117 -17.62 3.68 -2.32
CA LYS A 117 -18.46 4.23 -3.40
C LYS A 117 -17.67 4.63 -4.65
N THR A 118 -16.37 4.88 -4.52
CA THR A 118 -15.54 5.44 -5.59
C THR A 118 -14.54 4.44 -6.17
N VAL A 119 -14.15 3.46 -5.37
CA VAL A 119 -13.21 2.40 -5.72
C VAL A 119 -13.72 1.07 -5.16
N ALA A 120 -13.83 0.08 -6.03
CA ALA A 120 -14.33 -1.25 -5.69
C ALA A 120 -13.21 -2.14 -5.11
N LEU A 121 -12.43 -1.61 -4.17
CA LEU A 121 -11.48 -2.40 -3.39
C LEU A 121 -12.25 -3.35 -2.46
N SER A 122 -11.59 -4.43 -2.04
CA SER A 122 -12.03 -5.23 -0.90
C SER A 122 -12.18 -4.34 0.35
N ILE A 123 -13.01 -4.79 1.29
CA ILE A 123 -13.26 -4.00 2.50
C ILE A 123 -11.99 -3.92 3.35
N GLU A 124 -11.23 -5.02 3.41
CA GLU A 124 -9.97 -5.13 4.13
C GLU A 124 -8.92 -4.19 3.52
N CYS A 125 -8.81 -4.14 2.19
CA CYS A 125 -7.91 -3.19 1.54
C CYS A 125 -8.35 -1.74 1.77
N THR A 126 -9.66 -1.47 1.75
CA THR A 126 -10.20 -0.14 2.04
C THR A 126 -9.87 0.32 3.45
N GLU A 127 -9.91 -0.58 4.43
CA GLU A 127 -9.53 -0.26 5.81
C GLU A 127 -8.07 0.17 5.90
N CYS A 128 -7.14 -0.49 5.20
CA CYS A 128 -5.73 -0.06 5.14
C CYS A 128 -5.58 1.37 4.59
N TRP A 129 -6.31 1.71 3.52
CA TRP A 129 -6.31 3.06 2.97
C TRP A 129 -6.84 4.10 3.96
N VAL A 130 -7.92 3.77 4.67
CA VAL A 130 -8.52 4.71 5.63
C VAL A 130 -7.66 4.86 6.90
N GLU A 131 -6.97 3.81 7.33
CA GLU A 131 -5.94 3.93 8.38
C GLU A 131 -4.78 4.82 7.92
N ASN A 132 -4.34 4.73 6.66
CA ASN A 132 -3.36 5.68 6.10
C ASN A 132 -3.86 7.11 6.17
N MET A 133 -5.11 7.37 5.79
CA MET A 133 -5.72 8.71 5.91
C MET A 133 -5.74 9.21 7.36
N GLY A 134 -5.96 8.31 8.33
CA GLY A 134 -5.89 8.63 9.74
C GLY A 134 -4.48 9.01 10.20
N CYS A 135 -3.48 8.26 9.74
CA CYS A 135 -2.07 8.59 9.95
C CYS A 135 -1.70 9.94 9.31
N ASP A 136 -2.10 10.18 8.06
CA ASP A 136 -1.87 11.44 7.35
C ASP A 136 -2.52 12.63 8.09
N ALA A 137 -3.74 12.45 8.59
CA ALA A 137 -4.41 13.45 9.38
C ALA A 137 -3.65 13.76 10.68
N ALA A 138 -3.02 12.77 11.30
CA ALA A 138 -2.24 12.95 12.53
C ALA A 138 -0.86 13.59 12.28
N HIS A 139 -0.18 13.23 11.19
CA HIS A 139 1.24 13.58 10.98
C HIS A 139 1.50 14.58 9.85
N CYS A 140 0.64 14.59 8.83
CA CYS A 140 0.92 15.25 7.55
C CYS A 140 -0.12 16.31 7.15
N MET A 141 -1.17 16.51 7.96
CA MET A 141 -2.31 17.38 7.64
C MET A 141 -1.89 18.78 7.17
N THR A 142 -0.94 19.43 7.85
CA THR A 142 -0.52 20.80 7.47
C THR A 142 0.11 20.85 6.09
N LYS A 143 1.04 19.92 5.78
CA LYS A 143 1.71 19.84 4.48
C LYS A 143 0.70 19.52 3.37
N CYS A 144 -0.17 18.56 3.62
CA CYS A 144 -1.22 18.18 2.67
C CYS A 144 -2.27 19.27 2.44
N ALA A 145 -2.62 20.06 3.46
CA ALA A 145 -3.52 21.19 3.29
C ALA A 145 -2.89 22.29 2.44
N ILE A 146 -1.62 22.64 2.68
CA ILE A 146 -0.89 23.65 1.90
C ILE A 146 -0.77 23.23 0.44
N ASP A 147 -0.25 22.02 0.17
CA ASP A 147 -0.07 21.53 -1.20
C ASP A 147 -1.41 21.49 -1.96
N ARG A 148 -2.49 21.13 -1.27
CA ARG A 148 -3.84 21.14 -1.85
C ARG A 148 -4.35 22.54 -2.17
N ILE A 149 -4.17 23.51 -1.27
CA ILE A 149 -4.57 24.91 -1.48
C ILE A 149 -3.80 25.53 -2.65
N LEU A 150 -2.51 25.20 -2.74
CA LEU A 150 -1.62 25.70 -3.80
C LEU A 150 -1.68 24.87 -5.08
N HIS A 151 -2.50 23.81 -5.13
CA HIS A 151 -2.60 22.89 -6.27
C HIS A 151 -1.24 22.35 -6.74
N VAL A 152 -0.36 22.02 -5.79
CA VAL A 152 0.96 21.45 -6.08
C VAL A 152 0.79 20.06 -6.69
N ASN A 153 1.44 19.83 -7.83
CA ASN A 153 1.46 18.50 -8.47
C ASN A 153 2.03 17.43 -7.52
N ASN A 154 1.69 16.16 -7.75
CA ASN A 154 2.20 15.05 -6.93
C ASN A 154 3.73 14.96 -6.94
N THR A 155 4.33 15.29 -8.09
CA THR A 155 5.78 15.29 -8.30
C THR A 155 6.22 16.68 -8.74
N LYS A 156 7.30 17.17 -8.14
CA LYS A 156 7.96 18.44 -8.46
C LYS A 156 8.77 18.31 -9.76
N PRO A 157 9.16 19.43 -10.40
CA PRO A 157 9.93 19.39 -11.66
C PRO A 157 11.28 18.68 -11.57
N ASP A 158 11.85 18.56 -10.37
CA ASP A 158 13.10 17.83 -10.10
C ASP A 158 12.89 16.31 -9.89
N GLY A 159 11.66 15.83 -10.02
CA GLY A 159 11.29 14.42 -9.83
C GLY A 159 11.05 14.03 -8.36
N SER A 160 11.22 14.95 -7.41
CA SER A 160 10.90 14.69 -6.00
C SER A 160 9.40 14.80 -5.74
N LEU A 161 8.91 14.16 -4.67
CA LEU A 161 7.51 14.29 -4.28
C LEU A 161 7.20 15.70 -3.77
N ASN A 162 5.92 16.07 -3.87
CA ASN A 162 5.41 17.19 -3.08
C ASN A 162 5.53 16.93 -1.57
N ASP A 163 5.36 17.98 -0.78
CA ASP A 163 5.62 17.95 0.65
C ASP A 163 4.61 17.05 1.39
N CYS A 164 3.38 16.97 0.90
CA CYS A 164 2.35 16.06 1.39
C CYS A 164 2.75 14.60 1.21
N LEU A 165 3.04 14.18 -0.02
CA LEU A 165 3.36 12.80 -0.35
C LEU A 165 4.72 12.38 0.24
N ALA A 166 5.68 13.30 0.33
CA ALA A 166 6.94 13.03 1.04
C ALA A 166 6.70 12.77 2.54
N CYS A 167 5.75 13.48 3.15
CA CYS A 167 5.36 13.24 4.54
C CYS A 167 4.63 11.90 4.69
N ASP A 168 3.64 11.61 3.85
CA ASP A 168 2.91 10.34 3.82
C ASP A 168 3.89 9.16 3.71
N GLU A 169 4.79 9.17 2.73
CA GLU A 169 5.78 8.08 2.59
C GLU A 169 6.70 7.94 3.81
N GLY A 170 7.10 9.06 4.44
CA GLY A 170 8.00 9.06 5.58
C GLY A 170 7.38 8.55 6.90
N TYR A 171 6.08 8.78 7.11
CA TYR A 171 5.39 8.42 8.35
C TYR A 171 4.40 7.27 8.19
N CYS A 172 3.60 7.29 7.13
CA CYS A 172 2.39 6.47 6.97
C CYS A 172 2.57 5.35 5.94
N GLY A 173 3.47 5.53 4.96
CA GLY A 173 3.73 4.56 3.90
C GLY A 173 4.16 3.17 4.39
N LYS A 174 5.04 3.09 5.40
CA LYS A 174 5.49 1.79 5.95
C LYS A 174 4.36 1.04 6.68
N PRO A 175 3.62 1.66 7.63
CA PRO A 175 2.41 1.06 8.20
C PRO A 175 1.39 0.62 7.13
N PHE A 176 1.13 1.48 6.14
CA PHE A 176 0.19 1.16 5.06
C PHE A 176 0.62 -0.07 4.27
N ILE A 177 1.90 -0.19 3.92
CA ILE A 177 2.43 -1.35 3.19
C ILE A 177 2.37 -2.64 4.02
N VAL A 178 2.58 -2.56 5.34
CA VAL A 178 2.43 -3.73 6.23
C VAL A 178 0.97 -4.22 6.24
N CYS A 179 0.00 -3.30 6.24
CA CYS A 179 -1.42 -3.63 6.18
C CYS A 179 -1.83 -4.18 4.81
N SER A 180 -1.54 -3.40 3.77
CA SER A 180 -2.02 -3.64 2.41
C SER A 180 -1.28 -4.78 1.72
N GLY A 181 0.00 -5.00 2.02
CA GLY A 181 0.90 -5.90 1.29
C GLY A 181 1.28 -5.37 -0.10
N ALA A 182 0.34 -4.72 -0.78
CA ALA A 182 0.47 -4.19 -2.14
C ALA A 182 0.14 -2.70 -2.22
N ASN A 183 0.89 -2.01 -3.07
CA ASN A 183 0.54 -0.72 -3.63
C ASN A 183 0.91 -0.73 -5.11
N ARG A 184 0.58 0.35 -5.84
CA ARG A 184 0.90 0.48 -7.28
C ARG A 184 2.37 0.17 -7.59
N ARG A 185 3.32 0.68 -6.80
CA ARG A 185 4.77 0.43 -6.95
C ARG A 185 5.12 -1.05 -6.81
N ARG A 186 4.63 -1.72 -5.76
CA ARG A 186 4.86 -3.16 -5.51
C ARG A 186 4.17 -4.07 -6.52
N SER A 187 3.13 -3.58 -7.18
CA SER A 187 2.41 -4.30 -8.22
C SER A 187 2.95 -4.07 -9.64
N GLY A 188 4.02 -3.27 -9.79
CA GLY A 188 4.60 -2.96 -11.09
C GLY A 188 3.76 -1.98 -11.93
N ILE A 189 2.95 -1.15 -11.28
CA ILE A 189 1.99 -0.24 -11.92
C ILE A 189 2.55 1.19 -11.89
N MET A 190 2.81 1.76 -13.06
CA MET A 190 3.06 3.19 -13.25
C MET A 190 1.78 3.99 -13.02
N SER A 191 1.89 5.16 -12.37
CA SER A 191 0.72 5.86 -11.83
C SER A 191 0.83 7.38 -11.94
N ASP A 192 -0.19 8.12 -11.47
CA ASP A 192 -0.23 9.59 -11.35
C ASP A 192 0.78 10.20 -10.36
N ILE A 193 1.60 9.37 -9.72
CA ILE A 193 2.77 9.79 -8.96
C ILE A 193 3.98 9.28 -9.73
N ASP A 194 4.75 10.21 -10.32
CA ASP A 194 5.95 9.87 -11.06
C ASP A 194 7.02 9.33 -10.11
N ARG A 195 7.56 8.17 -10.46
CA ARG A 195 8.59 7.47 -9.69
C ARG A 195 9.73 7.02 -10.61
N PRO A 196 10.98 6.98 -10.13
CA PRO A 196 12.08 6.46 -10.93
C PRO A 196 11.84 4.98 -11.31
N GLN A 197 12.17 4.57 -12.53
CA GLN A 197 11.76 3.26 -13.06
C GLN A 197 12.34 2.05 -12.32
N ASP A 198 13.51 2.22 -11.71
CA ASP A 198 14.16 1.22 -10.87
C ASP A 198 13.44 1.00 -9.53
N THR A 199 12.55 1.91 -9.14
CA THR A 199 11.72 1.82 -7.94
C THR A 199 10.49 0.93 -8.09
N ILE A 200 10.05 0.74 -9.33
CA ILE A 200 8.84 0.00 -9.66
C ILE A 200 9.15 -1.48 -9.73
N TRP A 201 8.36 -2.28 -9.01
CA TRP A 201 8.57 -3.72 -8.96
C TRP A 201 8.43 -4.36 -10.34
N LYS A 202 9.35 -5.26 -10.66
CA LYS A 202 9.37 -5.99 -11.93
C LYS A 202 9.00 -7.44 -11.69
N ARG A 203 7.88 -7.86 -12.25
CA ARG A 203 7.42 -9.24 -12.22
C ARG A 203 8.38 -10.12 -13.02
N TYR A 204 8.74 -11.26 -12.44
CA TYR A 204 9.45 -12.34 -13.10
C TYR A 204 8.51 -13.08 -14.04
N ALA A 205 8.98 -13.37 -15.26
CA ALA A 205 8.22 -14.18 -16.20
C ALA A 205 8.33 -15.66 -15.79
N CYS A 206 7.25 -16.19 -15.23
CA CYS A 206 6.95 -17.62 -15.35
C CYS A 206 6.59 -17.90 -16.83
#